data_AF-A0A533Y1E0-F1
#
_entry.id   AF-A0A533Y1E0-F1
#
_cell.length_a   1.000
_cell.length_b   1.000
_cell.length_c   1.000
_cell.angle_alpha   90.00
_cell.angle_beta   90.00
_cell.angle_gamma   90.00
#
_symmetry.space_group_name_H-M   'P 1'
#
loop_
_entity.id
_entity.type
_entity.pdbx_description
1 polymer ?
#
loop_
_entity_poly.entity_id
_entity_poly.type
_entity_poly.pdbx_seq_one_letter_code
_entity_poly.pdbx_strand_id
1 'polypeptide(L)'
;MRARLAWAMASVSLLGVALVGAGAPAPVSHTDNGRRIFLHGTTSAGRVVENSHGMEGMGCAMCHGPDGRGGMMHGIPAPDITYAALTDPNGHEHVFMDRRHPPFNGETIKAAIVAGIDPAGNTLHEEMPRWTGLSPADLDDLIDYLQVLSQGNRRPQPGPERM
;
A
#
# COMPACT_ATOMS: atom_id res chain seq x y z
N MET A 1 -57.35 71.17 7.47
CA MET A 1 -56.09 70.51 7.89
C MET A 1 -56.42 69.22 8.64
N ARG A 2 -56.31 68.05 8.00
CA ARG A 2 -56.20 66.74 8.68
C ARG A 2 -55.28 65.85 7.84
N ALA A 3 -54.22 65.39 8.49
CA ALA A 3 -53.02 64.83 7.88
C ALA A 3 -53.23 63.38 7.39
N ARG A 4 -52.51 63.04 6.32
CA ARG A 4 -52.39 61.68 5.76
C ARG A 4 -51.24 60.97 6.46
N LEU A 5 -51.46 59.76 6.99
CA LEU A 5 -50.37 58.80 7.26
C LEU A 5 -50.70 57.50 6.52
N ALA A 6 -49.95 57.23 5.46
CA ALA A 6 -49.92 55.94 4.81
C ALA A 6 -48.73 55.16 5.39
N TRP A 7 -48.99 54.01 6.00
CA TRP A 7 -47.94 53.07 6.41
C TRP A 7 -47.39 52.33 5.19
N ALA A 8 -46.10 52.52 4.92
CA ALA A 8 -45.37 51.69 3.97
C ALA A 8 -45.03 50.35 4.64
N MET A 9 -45.55 49.24 4.11
CA MET A 9 -45.12 47.90 4.50
C MET A 9 -43.80 47.60 3.76
N ALA A 10 -42.72 47.45 4.52
CA ALA A 10 -41.44 46.99 3.99
C ALA A 10 -41.44 45.45 3.94
N SER A 11 -41.49 44.88 2.73
CA SER A 11 -41.36 43.45 2.50
C SER A 11 -39.88 43.05 2.57
N VAL A 12 -39.47 42.35 3.62
CA VAL A 12 -38.14 41.75 3.72
C VAL A 12 -38.16 40.41 2.99
N SER A 13 -37.68 40.40 1.75
CA SER A 13 -37.46 39.16 0.99
C SER A 13 -36.13 38.52 1.43
N LEU A 14 -36.21 37.48 2.25
CA LEU A 14 -35.10 36.58 2.54
C LEU A 14 -34.97 35.57 1.39
N LEU A 15 -34.16 35.91 0.39
CA LEU A 15 -33.73 34.94 -0.63
C LEU A 15 -32.60 34.10 -0.02
N GLY A 16 -32.90 32.83 0.29
CA GLY A 16 -31.94 31.86 0.82
C GLY A 16 -30.85 31.55 -0.20
N VAL A 17 -29.60 31.77 0.20
CA VAL A 17 -28.41 31.35 -0.56
C VAL A 17 -28.21 29.86 -0.33
N ALA A 18 -28.51 29.04 -1.34
CA ALA A 18 -28.15 27.63 -1.34
C ALA A 18 -26.65 27.49 -1.69
N LEU A 19 -25.82 27.20 -0.69
CA LEU A 19 -24.43 26.80 -0.93
C LEU A 19 -24.41 25.36 -1.48
N VAL A 20 -24.15 25.23 -2.78
CA VAL A 20 -23.73 23.95 -3.37
C VAL A 20 -22.28 23.73 -2.98
N GLY A 21 -22.06 22.95 -1.92
CA GLY A 21 -20.72 22.52 -1.53
C GLY A 21 -20.21 21.47 -2.53
N ALA A 22 -19.28 21.86 -3.41
CA ALA A 22 -18.42 20.91 -4.08
C ALA A 22 -17.50 20.28 -3.01
N GLY A 23 -17.78 19.04 -2.63
CA GLY A 23 -16.96 18.32 -1.66
C GLY A 23 -15.52 18.22 -2.16
N ALA A 24 -14.57 18.79 -1.41
CA ALA A 24 -13.16 18.53 -1.63
C ALA A 24 -12.91 17.01 -1.49
N PRO A 25 -12.07 16.38 -2.33
CA PRO A 25 -11.73 14.98 -2.16
C PRO A 25 -11.15 14.79 -0.76
N ALA A 26 -11.66 13.79 -0.03
CA ALA A 26 -11.13 13.45 1.28
C ALA A 26 -9.62 13.17 1.17
N PRO A 27 -8.81 13.53 2.18
CA PRO A 27 -7.40 13.16 2.21
C PRO A 27 -7.30 11.63 2.08
N VAL A 28 -6.51 11.15 1.11
CA VAL A 28 -6.22 9.72 0.98
C VAL A 28 -5.46 9.31 2.24
N SER A 29 -5.93 8.30 2.96
CA SER A 29 -5.19 7.80 4.12
C SER A 29 -3.89 7.15 3.64
N HIS A 30 -2.82 7.21 4.44
CA HIS A 30 -1.54 6.56 4.14
C HIS A 30 -1.73 5.09 3.74
N THR A 31 -2.61 4.38 4.46
CA THR A 31 -2.99 3.00 4.18
C THR A 31 -3.68 2.81 2.83
N ASP A 32 -4.48 3.77 2.35
CA ASP A 32 -5.15 3.67 1.05
C ASP A 32 -4.16 3.80 -0.12
N ASN A 33 -3.13 4.65 0.02
CA ASN A 33 -2.07 4.74 -0.98
C ASN A 33 -1.25 3.45 -1.01
N GLY A 34 -0.78 2.99 0.15
CA GLY A 34 -0.05 1.72 0.26
C GLY A 34 -0.83 0.53 -0.28
N ARG A 35 -2.13 0.45 0.03
CA ARG A 35 -3.04 -0.55 -0.53
C ARG A 35 -3.11 -0.51 -2.05
N ARG A 36 -3.21 0.69 -2.63
CA ARG A 36 -3.30 0.86 -4.09
C ARG A 36 -2.00 0.44 -4.77
N ILE A 37 -0.85 0.84 -4.21
CA ILE A 37 0.47 0.43 -4.71
C ILE A 37 0.58 -1.09 -4.65
N PHE A 38 0.25 -1.70 -3.51
CA PHE A 38 0.34 -3.14 -3.30
C PHE A 38 -0.55 -3.95 -4.27
N LEU A 39 -1.80 -3.54 -4.45
CA LEU A 39 -2.77 -4.30 -5.26
C LEU A 39 -2.66 -4.01 -6.76
N HIS A 40 -2.29 -2.80 -7.13
CA HIS A 40 -2.49 -2.30 -8.50
C HIS A 40 -1.27 -1.60 -9.10
N GLY A 41 -0.14 -1.53 -8.39
CA GLY A 41 1.07 -0.87 -8.92
C GLY A 41 0.81 0.58 -9.33
N THR A 42 -0.06 1.29 -8.61
CA THR A 42 -0.37 2.71 -8.86
C THR A 42 -0.36 3.51 -7.57
N THR A 43 0.08 4.77 -7.63
CA THR A 43 0.06 5.68 -6.48
C THR A 43 -1.24 6.45 -6.39
N SER A 44 -1.49 7.11 -5.26
CA SER A 44 -2.64 8.00 -5.02
C SER A 44 -2.68 9.18 -5.99
N ALA A 45 -1.53 9.60 -6.49
CA ALA A 45 -1.38 10.62 -7.55
C ALA A 45 -1.71 10.08 -8.96
N GLY A 46 -2.11 8.81 -9.09
CA GLY A 46 -2.44 8.18 -10.37
C GLY A 46 -1.23 7.78 -11.21
N ARG A 47 -0.02 7.81 -10.64
CA ARG A 47 1.20 7.38 -11.35
C ARG A 47 1.26 5.87 -11.38
N VAL A 48 1.61 5.31 -12.53
CA VAL A 48 1.95 3.90 -12.66
C VAL A 48 3.34 3.68 -12.08
N VAL A 49 3.49 2.67 -11.23
CA VAL A 49 4.78 2.31 -10.65
C VAL A 49 5.55 1.46 -11.66
N GLU A 50 6.78 1.87 -11.92
CA GLU A 50 7.69 1.21 -12.84
C GLU A 50 8.46 0.09 -12.13
N ASN A 51 8.93 -0.89 -12.89
CA ASN A 51 9.80 -1.93 -12.36
C ASN A 51 10.69 -2.57 -13.41
N SER A 52 11.69 -3.31 -12.94
CA SER A 52 12.70 -3.96 -13.78
C SER A 52 12.20 -5.07 -14.72
N HIS A 53 10.91 -5.43 -14.70
CA HIS A 53 10.36 -6.56 -15.45
C HIS A 53 9.31 -6.15 -16.49
N GLY A 54 9.12 -4.86 -16.77
CA GLY A 54 8.08 -4.39 -17.69
C GLY A 54 6.67 -4.75 -17.21
N MET A 55 6.51 -4.84 -15.89
CA MET A 55 5.25 -5.18 -15.23
C MET A 55 4.56 -3.92 -14.71
N GLU A 56 4.63 -2.82 -15.46
CA GLU A 56 4.07 -1.54 -15.06
C GLU A 56 2.56 -1.67 -14.80
N GLY A 57 2.10 -1.14 -13.66
CA GLY A 57 0.67 -1.18 -13.29
C GLY A 57 0.19 -2.55 -12.78
N MET A 58 1.12 -3.47 -12.49
CA MET A 58 0.85 -4.67 -11.71
C MET A 58 1.42 -4.50 -10.30
N GLY A 59 0.65 -4.90 -9.28
CA GLY A 59 1.04 -4.73 -7.88
C GLY A 59 1.77 -5.94 -7.31
N CYS A 60 2.37 -5.77 -6.12
CA CYS A 60 2.99 -6.85 -5.34
C CYS A 60 2.07 -8.07 -5.17
N ALA A 61 0.76 -7.81 -5.06
CA ALA A 61 -0.28 -8.82 -4.91
C ALA A 61 -0.36 -9.84 -6.04
N MET A 62 0.17 -9.52 -7.23
CA MET A 62 0.17 -10.45 -8.35
C MET A 62 0.96 -11.72 -8.06
N CYS A 63 2.09 -11.59 -7.36
CA CYS A 63 2.91 -12.73 -6.95
C CYS A 63 2.62 -13.15 -5.51
N HIS A 64 2.49 -12.18 -4.60
CA HIS A 64 2.38 -12.43 -3.16
C HIS A 64 0.95 -12.59 -2.64
N GLY A 65 -0.03 -12.57 -3.53
CA GLY A 65 -1.45 -12.66 -3.20
C GLY A 65 -2.02 -11.34 -2.64
N PRO A 66 -3.35 -11.16 -2.72
CA PRO A 66 -4.02 -9.94 -2.24
C PRO A 66 -3.93 -9.74 -0.72
N ASP A 67 -3.59 -10.79 0.02
CA ASP A 67 -3.42 -10.77 1.48
C ASP A 67 -1.95 -10.80 1.92
N GLY A 68 -1.01 -10.82 0.96
CA GLY A 68 0.43 -10.79 1.20
C GLY A 68 1.03 -12.09 1.73
N ARG A 69 0.28 -13.20 1.80
CA ARG A 69 0.77 -14.47 2.36
C ARG A 69 1.52 -15.35 1.38
N GLY A 70 1.81 -14.82 0.19
CA GLY A 70 2.53 -15.51 -0.85
C GLY A 70 1.61 -16.10 -1.91
N GLY A 71 2.18 -16.99 -2.71
CA GLY A 71 1.52 -17.57 -3.86
C GLY A 71 2.50 -18.30 -4.75
N MET A 72 2.06 -18.62 -5.96
CA MET A 72 2.90 -19.23 -6.98
C MET A 72 2.77 -18.40 -8.26
N MET A 73 3.90 -17.92 -8.78
CA MET A 73 3.98 -17.22 -10.06
C MET A 73 4.96 -17.99 -10.94
N HIS A 74 4.52 -18.45 -12.12
CA HIS A 74 5.36 -19.24 -13.04
C HIS A 74 6.04 -20.47 -12.41
N GLY A 75 5.40 -21.10 -11.42
CA GLY A 75 5.97 -22.25 -10.70
C GLY A 75 6.99 -21.86 -9.62
N ILE A 76 7.21 -20.57 -9.39
CA ILE A 76 8.13 -20.04 -8.39
C ILE A 76 7.32 -19.59 -7.17
N PRO A 77 7.65 -20.08 -5.95
CA PRO A 77 6.95 -19.69 -4.73
C PRO A 77 7.29 -18.25 -4.35
N ALA A 78 6.26 -17.42 -4.22
CA ALA A 78 6.37 -16.10 -3.63
C ALA A 78 6.15 -16.20 -2.11
N PRO A 79 7.05 -15.65 -1.27
CA PRO A 79 6.94 -15.76 0.18
C PRO A 79 5.83 -14.88 0.76
N ASP A 80 5.49 -15.14 2.03
CA ASP A 80 4.72 -14.21 2.88
C ASP A 80 5.53 -12.93 3.08
N ILE A 81 4.94 -11.80 2.72
CA ILE A 81 5.52 -10.45 2.83
C ILE A 81 4.70 -9.55 3.74
N THR A 82 3.83 -10.12 4.58
CA THR A 82 3.23 -9.35 5.68
C THR A 82 4.35 -8.82 6.58
N TYR A 83 4.16 -7.62 7.15
CA TYR A 83 5.19 -7.01 7.98
C TYR A 83 5.63 -7.93 9.12
N ALA A 84 4.66 -8.59 9.80
CA ALA A 84 4.96 -9.52 10.88
C ALA A 84 5.83 -10.72 10.44
N ALA A 85 5.63 -11.25 9.23
CA ALA A 85 6.48 -12.31 8.69
C ALA A 85 7.88 -11.76 8.38
N LEU A 86 7.98 -10.64 7.68
CA LEU A 86 9.25 -10.02 7.32
C LEU A 86 10.09 -9.67 8.56
N THR A 87 9.46 -9.18 9.63
CA THR A 87 10.14 -8.77 10.86
C THR A 87 10.18 -9.87 11.93
N ASP A 88 10.02 -11.16 11.57
CA ASP A 88 10.14 -12.26 12.53
C ASP A 88 11.50 -12.19 13.24
N PRO A 89 11.56 -12.08 14.59
CA PRO A 89 12.80 -11.92 15.33
C PRO A 89 13.78 -13.10 15.18
N ASN A 90 13.32 -14.27 14.74
CA ASN A 90 14.17 -15.42 14.46
C ASN A 90 14.95 -15.28 13.14
N GLY A 91 14.67 -14.23 12.36
CA GLY A 91 15.22 -14.03 11.03
C GLY A 91 14.67 -15.03 10.02
N HIS A 92 15.37 -15.18 8.90
CA HIS A 92 14.88 -15.96 7.77
C HIS A 92 15.94 -16.92 7.25
N GLU A 93 15.53 -18.15 6.99
CA GLU A 93 16.35 -19.21 6.42
C GLU A 93 15.80 -19.64 5.07
N HIS A 94 16.67 -19.69 4.07
CA HIS A 94 16.33 -20.06 2.70
C HIS A 94 17.08 -21.33 2.35
N VAL A 95 16.54 -22.47 2.76
CA VAL A 95 17.19 -23.79 2.70
C VAL A 95 17.72 -24.13 1.30
N PHE A 96 16.95 -23.86 0.24
CA PHE A 96 17.36 -24.14 -1.14
C PHE A 96 18.56 -23.31 -1.62
N MET A 97 18.82 -22.17 -0.97
CA MET A 97 19.91 -21.26 -1.30
C MET A 97 21.04 -21.29 -0.26
N ASP A 98 20.95 -22.19 0.75
CA ASP A 98 21.88 -22.29 1.89
C ASP A 98 22.25 -20.92 2.50
N ARG A 99 21.23 -20.04 2.63
CA ARG A 99 21.42 -18.67 3.10
C ARG A 99 20.49 -18.33 4.26
N ARG A 100 20.98 -17.49 5.16
CA ARG A 100 20.22 -16.92 6.28
C ARG A 100 20.45 -15.41 6.33
N HIS A 101 19.44 -14.65 6.72
CA HIS A 101 19.58 -13.23 6.99
C HIS A 101 18.81 -12.82 8.26
N PRO A 102 19.20 -11.71 8.91
CA PRO A 102 18.48 -11.20 10.08
C PRO A 102 17.06 -10.72 9.71
N PRO A 103 16.21 -10.42 10.71
CA PRO A 103 14.87 -9.88 10.49
C PRO A 103 14.94 -8.60 9.65
N PHE A 104 13.91 -8.38 8.82
CA PHE A 104 13.75 -7.09 8.19
C PHE A 104 13.35 -6.02 9.21
N ASN A 105 13.67 -4.77 8.87
CA ASN A 105 13.10 -3.55 9.41
C ASN A 105 12.61 -2.65 8.25
N GLY A 106 11.96 -1.53 8.56
CA GLY A 106 11.41 -0.61 7.55
C GLY A 106 12.41 -0.22 6.45
N GLU A 107 13.64 0.14 6.82
CA GLU A 107 14.67 0.54 5.85
C GLU A 107 15.13 -0.63 4.97
N THR A 108 15.31 -1.82 5.54
CA THR A 108 15.67 -3.00 4.74
C THR A 108 14.51 -3.49 3.86
N ILE A 109 13.26 -3.23 4.23
CA ILE A 109 12.10 -3.50 3.35
C ILE A 109 12.12 -2.55 2.15
N LYS A 110 12.40 -1.25 2.37
CA LYS A 110 12.60 -0.29 1.27
C LYS A 110 13.73 -0.73 0.36
N ALA A 111 14.85 -1.18 0.93
CA ALA A 111 15.98 -1.71 0.18
C ALA A 111 15.60 -2.96 -0.63
N ALA A 112 14.81 -3.87 -0.06
CA ALA A 112 14.29 -5.03 -0.78
C ALA A 112 13.37 -4.66 -1.95
N ILE A 113 12.57 -3.60 -1.81
CA ILE A 113 11.66 -3.14 -2.86
C ILE A 113 12.44 -2.43 -3.99
N VAL A 114 13.35 -1.52 -3.65
CA VAL A 114 14.00 -0.64 -4.63
C VAL A 114 15.27 -1.27 -5.20
N ALA A 115 16.13 -1.81 -4.35
CA ALA A 115 17.41 -2.40 -4.76
C ALA A 115 17.34 -3.93 -4.90
N GLY A 116 16.32 -4.57 -4.32
CA GLY A 116 16.22 -6.02 -4.32
C GLY A 116 17.36 -6.68 -3.58
N ILE A 117 17.65 -6.17 -2.37
CA ILE A 117 18.62 -6.74 -1.44
C ILE A 117 17.96 -7.05 -0.09
N ASP A 118 18.39 -8.13 0.54
CA ASP A 118 17.95 -8.52 1.88
C ASP A 118 18.76 -7.81 3.00
N PRO A 119 18.40 -7.99 4.28
CA PRO A 119 19.09 -7.35 5.41
C PRO A 119 20.56 -7.75 5.58
N ALA A 120 21.01 -8.85 4.96
CA ALA A 120 22.40 -9.28 4.93
C ALA A 120 23.13 -8.81 3.64
N GLY A 121 22.46 -8.06 2.77
CA GLY A 121 23.01 -7.53 1.53
C GLY A 121 22.97 -8.51 0.36
N ASN A 122 22.30 -9.66 0.50
CA ASN A 122 22.18 -10.61 -0.61
C ASN A 122 21.11 -10.13 -1.59
N THR A 123 21.36 -10.36 -2.88
CA THR A 123 20.39 -10.09 -3.94
C THR A 123 19.17 -11.02 -3.81
N LEU A 124 17.98 -10.44 -3.87
CA LEU A 124 16.73 -11.19 -3.96
C LEU A 124 16.62 -11.92 -5.30
N HIS A 125 15.78 -12.96 -5.36
CA HIS A 125 15.52 -13.74 -6.57
C HIS A 125 15.30 -12.82 -7.79
N GLU A 126 15.74 -13.25 -8.97
CA GLU A 126 15.70 -12.43 -10.19
C GLU A 126 14.27 -11.98 -10.52
N GLU A 127 13.30 -12.90 -10.41
CA GLU A 127 11.86 -12.66 -10.60
C GLU A 127 11.24 -11.64 -9.65
N MET A 128 11.91 -11.29 -8.54
CA MET A 128 11.41 -10.24 -7.68
C MET A 128 11.71 -8.87 -8.30
N PRO A 129 10.72 -8.04 -8.66
CA PRO A 129 11.00 -6.81 -9.39
C PRO A 129 11.69 -5.77 -8.51
N ARG A 130 12.55 -4.96 -9.14
CA ARG A 130 13.11 -3.74 -8.53
C ARG A 130 12.23 -2.58 -8.94
N TRP A 131 11.56 -1.97 -7.97
CA TRP A 131 10.52 -0.97 -8.22
C TRP A 131 11.11 0.43 -8.27
N THR A 132 10.83 1.16 -9.35
CA THR A 132 11.27 2.52 -9.58
C THR A 132 10.09 3.48 -9.60
N GLY A 133 10.35 4.76 -9.32
CA GLY A 133 9.32 5.79 -9.32
C GLY A 133 8.43 5.84 -8.07
N LEU A 134 8.74 5.09 -7.01
CA LEU A 134 8.15 5.29 -5.68
C LEU A 134 8.91 6.39 -4.94
N SER A 135 8.19 7.36 -4.36
CA SER A 135 8.79 8.32 -3.44
C SER A 135 9.04 7.68 -2.07
N PRO A 136 9.87 8.29 -1.21
CA PRO A 136 10.01 7.82 0.17
C PRO A 136 8.66 7.70 0.91
N ALA A 137 7.75 8.66 0.70
CA ALA A 137 6.42 8.62 1.29
C ALA A 137 5.57 7.46 0.73
N ASP A 138 5.64 7.17 -0.57
CA ASP A 138 4.94 6.02 -1.16
C ASP A 138 5.42 4.69 -0.57
N LEU A 139 6.72 4.60 -0.25
CA LEU A 139 7.32 3.42 0.38
C LEU A 139 6.89 3.28 1.85
N ASP A 140 6.82 4.39 2.59
CA ASP A 140 6.30 4.39 3.96
C ASP A 140 4.83 3.95 3.99
N ASP A 141 4.00 4.49 3.09
CA ASP A 141 2.59 4.13 2.93
C ASP A 141 2.43 2.62 2.61
N LEU A 142 3.28 2.10 1.72
CA LEU A 142 3.29 0.68 1.38
C LEU A 142 3.66 -0.18 2.60
N ILE A 143 4.66 0.21 3.40
CA ILE A 143 5.04 -0.48 4.63
C ILE A 143 3.89 -0.49 5.64
N ASP A 144 3.20 0.64 5.82
CA ASP A 144 2.03 0.74 6.68
C ASP A 144 0.94 -0.24 6.24
N TYR A 145 0.73 -0.40 4.92
CA TYR A 145 -0.21 -1.39 4.42
C TYR A 145 0.23 -2.83 4.69
N LEU A 146 1.53 -3.16 4.63
CA LEU A 146 2.02 -4.49 5.04
C LEU A 146 1.77 -4.78 6.53
N GLN A 147 1.78 -3.75 7.38
CA GLN A 147 1.40 -3.89 8.80
C GLN A 147 -0.09 -4.21 8.93
N VAL A 148 -0.96 -3.58 8.14
CA VAL A 148 -2.40 -3.90 8.11
C VAL A 148 -2.64 -5.34 7.69
N LEU A 149 -1.94 -5.83 6.65
CA LEU A 149 -2.05 -7.23 6.21
C LEU A 149 -1.68 -8.23 7.32
N SER A 150 -0.74 -7.85 8.19
CA SER A 150 -0.32 -8.68 9.33
C SER A 150 -1.44 -8.93 10.35
N GLN A 151 -2.41 -8.01 10.42
CA GLN A 151 -3.54 -8.11 11.35
C GLN A 151 -4.71 -8.94 10.78
N GLY A 152 -4.76 -9.13 9.46
CA GLY A 152 -5.86 -9.80 8.76
C GLY A 152 -5.69 -11.32 8.65
N ASN A 153 -6.14 -12.06 9.66
CA ASN A 153 -6.29 -13.53 9.70
C ASN A 153 -5.02 -14.40 9.55
N ARG A 154 -4.41 -14.71 10.71
CA ARG A 154 -3.53 -15.88 10.90
C ARG A 154 -4.31 -17.19 10.69
N ARG A 155 -4.50 -17.64 9.45
CA ARG A 155 -4.67 -19.09 9.23
C ARG A 155 -3.28 -19.73 9.34
N PRO A 156 -3.08 -20.75 10.20
CA PRO A 156 -1.80 -21.44 10.30
C PRO A 156 -1.40 -22.00 8.93
N GLN A 157 -0.16 -21.74 8.50
CA GLN A 157 0.44 -22.41 7.35
C GLN A 157 0.54 -23.91 7.72
N PRO A 158 -0.03 -24.85 6.95
CA PRO A 158 0.26 -26.26 7.18
C PRO A 158 1.77 -26.44 6.99
N GLY A 159 2.42 -27.04 8.00
CA GLY A 159 3.86 -27.29 7.98
C GLY A 159 4.26 -28.12 6.75
N PRO A 160 5.55 -28.14 6.40
CA PRO A 160 6.01 -28.79 5.17
C PRO A 160 5.54 -30.25 5.15
N GLU A 161 4.72 -30.59 4.16
CA GLU A 161 4.32 -31.97 3.91
C GLU A 161 5.58 -32.76 3.62
N ARG A 162 5.94 -33.64 4.56
CA ARG A 162 7.02 -34.61 4.38
C ARG A 162 6.58 -35.57 3.28
N MET A 163 7.19 -35.42 2.11
CA MET A 163 7.22 -36.43 1.06
C MET A 163 8.22 -37.52 1.44
#